data_AF-A0A921QU07-F1
#
_entry.id   AF-A0A921QU07-F1
#
_cell.length_a   1.000
_cell.length_b   1.000
_cell.length_c   1.000
_cell.angle_alpha   90.00
_cell.angle_beta   90.00
_cell.angle_gamma   90.00
#
_symmetry.space_group_name_H-M   'P 1'
#
loop_
_entity.id
_entity.type
_entity.pdbx_description
1 polymer ?
#
loop_
_entity_poly.entity_id
_entity_poly.type
_entity_poly.pdbx_seq_one_letter_code
_entity_poly.pdbx_strand_id
1 'polypeptide(L)'
;MEMAAAAKGPASAPEWRVTVPEGASAVAVEHEACRAARAWAWLVSCALAFRDRVLGFGRRVWRIGADDPRRAVHGLKVGLALTLVSVFYYTRPLYDGVGGAAMWAVLTVVVVFEYTVGGCVYKGFNRAFATASAGVIALGVHWIASKTDEKFQPFIRSGSVFVLAAMATFSRFIPTVKARFDYGVTIFILTYSLVAVSGYRVDALVAMAQQRVCTIAIGVSMCVAICALICPVWAGQELHRATVRNMDKLADAVEACVQDYFVAAGEQANKQQQSSKKAAEGYKCVLNSKASEDSQANLARWEPAHGRFAFRHPYGQYRNVGAAMRHCAYCVEALRGCVRSAETQAAAPCHARRHLAGACARVAARCATALRAASSSVDTMTTSRGLDLAVVEMNAAVEELQADLRSLPSRLLLADATTTAEPAAPMVGAAQLFTITSLLIEVSLRIEGVADAVDMLANLANFESADDENEKPAKNVIKESEGNGTMKTLEQA
;
A
#
# COMPACT_ATOMS: atom_id res chain seq x y z
N MET A 1 77.08 73.67 8.45
CA MET A 1 77.23 75.13 8.46
C MET A 1 75.83 75.71 8.41
N GLU A 2 75.62 76.68 9.27
CA GLU A 2 74.36 77.22 9.78
C GLU A 2 73.59 78.11 8.77
N MET A 3 72.28 78.30 9.04
CA MET A 3 71.42 79.45 8.66
C MET A 3 71.06 79.63 7.17
N ALA A 4 70.01 80.33 6.74
CA ALA A 4 68.69 80.72 7.22
C ALA A 4 68.05 81.59 6.09
N ALA A 5 66.72 81.61 6.03
CA ALA A 5 65.86 82.76 5.69
C ALA A 5 65.67 83.28 4.24
N ALA A 6 64.38 83.56 3.98
CA ALA A 6 63.80 84.79 3.39
C ALA A 6 63.37 84.86 1.89
N ALA A 7 62.05 84.74 1.71
CA ALA A 7 61.09 85.77 1.25
C ALA A 7 61.00 86.30 -0.23
N LYS A 8 59.72 86.40 -0.65
CA LYS A 8 59.02 87.27 -1.64
C LYS A 8 58.90 86.85 -3.12
N GLY A 9 57.65 86.88 -3.63
CA GLY A 9 57.14 86.52 -4.99
C GLY A 9 57.36 87.60 -6.07
N PRO A 10 56.47 87.86 -7.09
CA PRO A 10 55.25 87.18 -7.55
C PRO A 10 55.15 86.92 -9.11
N ALA A 11 54.06 86.25 -9.53
CA ALA A 11 53.31 86.27 -10.80
C ALA A 11 53.97 86.34 -12.22
N SER A 12 53.78 85.30 -13.05
CA SER A 12 53.18 85.34 -14.41
C SER A 12 53.10 83.94 -15.08
N ALA A 13 52.12 83.77 -15.98
CA ALA A 13 51.54 82.58 -16.63
C ALA A 13 52.50 81.80 -17.61
N PRO A 14 52.12 80.70 -18.33
CA PRO A 14 50.79 80.11 -18.55
C PRO A 14 50.63 78.56 -18.56
N GLU A 15 49.36 78.15 -18.42
CA GLU A 15 48.66 77.11 -19.19
C GLU A 15 49.32 75.74 -19.44
N TRP A 16 48.92 74.76 -18.61
CA TRP A 16 48.78 73.36 -19.00
C TRP A 16 47.41 72.87 -18.54
N ARG A 17 46.40 72.90 -19.40
CA ARG A 17 45.10 72.29 -19.12
C ARG A 17 44.98 71.00 -19.92
N VAL A 18 45.18 69.90 -19.20
CA VAL A 18 44.93 68.53 -19.67
C VAL A 18 43.44 68.39 -19.98
N THR A 19 43.14 67.93 -21.18
CA THR A 19 41.81 67.51 -21.63
C THR A 19 41.31 66.32 -20.80
N VAL A 20 40.16 66.45 -20.16
CA VAL A 20 39.40 65.31 -19.60
C VAL A 20 38.21 65.07 -20.53
N PRO A 21 38.03 63.85 -21.08
CA PRO A 21 37.01 63.57 -22.08
C PRO A 21 35.61 63.50 -21.46
N GLU A 22 34.61 63.98 -22.21
CA GLU A 22 33.19 63.78 -21.93
C GLU A 22 32.84 62.28 -21.93
N GLY A 23 32.88 61.65 -20.76
CA GLY A 23 32.60 60.22 -20.58
C GLY A 23 31.68 59.90 -19.39
N ALA A 24 31.00 60.89 -18.81
CA ALA A 24 30.16 60.67 -17.63
C ALA A 24 28.82 59.97 -17.95
N SER A 25 28.30 60.12 -19.16
CA SER A 25 27.06 59.45 -19.61
C SER A 25 27.29 57.98 -20.02
N ALA A 26 28.47 57.65 -20.55
CA ALA A 26 28.80 56.27 -20.95
C ALA A 26 28.93 55.32 -19.74
N VAL A 27 29.55 55.77 -18.64
CA VAL A 27 29.78 54.93 -17.45
C VAL A 27 28.48 54.63 -16.68
N ALA A 28 27.53 55.58 -16.63
CA ALA A 28 26.23 55.34 -16.00
C ALA A 28 25.36 54.37 -16.82
N VAL A 29 25.39 54.48 -18.16
CA VAL A 29 24.65 53.59 -19.07
C VAL A 29 25.25 52.18 -19.08
N GLU A 30 26.58 52.02 -19.02
CA GLU A 30 27.21 50.71 -18.91
C GLU A 30 26.93 50.03 -17.55
N HIS A 31 26.84 50.79 -16.46
CA HIS A 31 26.53 50.24 -15.14
C HIS A 31 25.05 49.83 -14.99
N GLU A 32 24.13 50.56 -15.61
CA GLU A 32 22.70 50.21 -15.74
C GLU A 32 22.51 48.95 -16.60
N ALA A 33 23.15 48.90 -17.78
CA ALA A 33 23.12 47.76 -18.69
C ALA A 33 23.68 46.48 -18.04
N CYS A 34 24.74 46.60 -17.23
CA CYS A 34 25.35 45.47 -16.52
C CYS A 34 24.47 44.93 -15.37
N ARG A 35 23.68 45.78 -14.71
CA ARG A 35 22.68 45.35 -13.71
C ARG A 35 21.48 44.70 -14.37
N ALA A 36 20.98 45.27 -15.46
CA ALA A 36 19.88 44.69 -16.25
C ALA A 36 20.28 43.33 -16.86
N ALA A 37 21.51 43.21 -17.38
CA ALA A 37 22.04 41.95 -17.89
C ALA A 37 22.19 40.88 -16.80
N ARG A 38 22.64 41.27 -15.59
CA ARG A 38 22.70 40.36 -14.43
C ARG A 38 21.31 39.93 -13.95
N ALA A 39 20.34 40.85 -13.92
CA ALA A 39 18.96 40.53 -13.60
C ALA A 39 18.34 39.59 -14.66
N TRP A 40 18.63 39.81 -15.95
CA TRP A 40 18.19 38.93 -17.02
C TRP A 40 18.82 37.54 -16.94
N ALA A 41 20.13 37.46 -16.70
CA ALA A 41 20.82 36.19 -16.51
C ALA A 41 20.29 35.42 -15.29
N TRP A 42 19.93 36.11 -14.21
CA TRP A 42 19.30 35.52 -13.04
C TRP A 42 17.89 34.99 -13.36
N LEU A 43 17.05 35.77 -14.06
CA LEU A 43 15.71 35.33 -14.48
C LEU A 43 15.76 34.13 -15.43
N VAL A 44 16.68 34.13 -16.41
CA VAL A 44 16.91 32.98 -17.31
C VAL A 44 17.37 31.76 -16.53
N SER A 45 18.27 31.92 -15.55
CA SER A 45 18.72 30.83 -14.68
C SER A 45 17.58 30.28 -13.82
N CYS A 46 16.72 31.15 -13.28
CA CYS A 46 15.51 30.74 -12.56
C CYS A 46 14.53 29.99 -13.47
N ALA A 47 14.34 30.44 -14.71
CA ALA A 47 13.48 29.77 -15.69
C ALA A 47 14.03 28.39 -16.09
N LEU A 48 15.35 28.26 -16.28
CA LEU A 48 16.02 26.98 -16.57
C LEU A 48 15.95 26.03 -15.37
N ALA A 49 16.20 26.51 -14.15
CA ALA A 49 16.05 25.72 -12.93
C ALA A 49 14.60 25.27 -12.70
N PHE A 50 13.63 26.14 -13.01
CA PHE A 50 12.22 25.79 -12.99
C PHE A 50 11.88 24.72 -14.03
N ARG A 51 12.35 24.89 -15.27
CA ARG A 51 12.20 23.89 -16.34
C ARG A 51 12.78 22.54 -15.93
N ASP A 52 13.98 22.50 -15.36
CA ASP A 52 14.63 21.26 -14.95
C ASP A 52 13.90 20.59 -13.78
N ARG A 53 13.34 21.39 -12.85
CA ARG A 53 12.41 20.88 -11.81
C ARG A 53 11.15 20.30 -12.42
N VAL A 54 10.53 20.97 -13.39
CA VAL A 54 9.32 20.50 -14.09
C VAL A 54 9.62 19.23 -14.90
N LEU A 55 10.75 19.16 -15.59
CA LEU A 55 11.19 17.96 -16.32
C LEU A 55 11.54 16.80 -15.38
N GLY A 56 12.17 17.09 -14.24
CA GLY A 56 12.46 16.11 -13.20
C GLY A 56 11.19 15.57 -12.55
N PHE A 57 10.22 16.45 -12.28
CA PHE A 57 8.89 16.07 -11.82
C PHE A 57 8.14 15.24 -12.87
N GLY A 58 8.15 15.69 -14.13
CA GLY A 58 7.54 14.99 -15.26
C GLY A 58 8.11 13.59 -15.46
N ARG A 59 9.44 13.42 -15.39
CA ARG A 59 10.09 12.09 -15.40
C ARG A 59 9.66 11.21 -14.23
N ARG A 60 9.44 11.80 -13.06
CA ARG A 60 8.97 11.08 -11.87
C ARG A 60 7.52 10.64 -12.03
N VAL A 61 6.64 11.51 -12.54
CA VAL A 61 5.24 11.19 -12.87
C VAL A 61 5.17 10.13 -13.95
N TRP A 62 5.97 10.26 -15.02
CA TRP A 62 6.09 9.26 -16.07
C TRP A 62 6.50 7.91 -15.51
N ARG A 63 7.50 7.88 -14.62
CA ARG A 63 7.92 6.64 -13.95
C ARG A 63 6.79 6.04 -13.11
N ILE A 64 6.07 6.85 -12.33
CA ILE A 64 4.92 6.37 -11.54
C ILE A 64 3.82 5.78 -12.43
N GLY A 65 3.55 6.39 -13.59
CA GLY A 65 2.56 5.88 -14.54
C GLY A 65 3.03 4.67 -15.34
N ALA A 66 4.32 4.58 -15.67
CA ALA A 66 4.92 3.46 -16.38
C ALA A 66 5.10 2.23 -15.48
N ASP A 67 5.47 2.44 -14.21
CA ASP A 67 5.64 1.36 -13.22
C ASP A 67 4.29 0.74 -12.83
N ASP A 68 3.20 1.52 -12.83
CA ASP A 68 1.85 1.04 -12.51
C ASP A 68 0.79 1.73 -13.41
N PRO A 69 0.52 1.20 -14.61
CA PRO A 69 -0.40 1.81 -15.58
C PRO A 69 -1.82 1.95 -15.02
N ARG A 70 -2.18 1.15 -14.00
CA ARG A 70 -3.48 1.19 -13.35
C ARG A 70 -3.69 2.52 -12.61
N ARG A 71 -2.62 3.16 -12.11
CA ARG A 71 -2.70 4.48 -11.47
C ARG A 71 -3.00 5.59 -12.46
N ALA A 72 -2.40 5.53 -13.64
CA ALA A 72 -2.69 6.47 -14.73
C ALA A 72 -4.14 6.32 -15.19
N VAL A 73 -4.60 5.07 -15.38
CA VAL A 73 -5.99 4.77 -15.71
C VAL A 73 -6.94 5.25 -14.61
N HIS A 74 -6.60 5.08 -13.32
CA HIS A 74 -7.40 5.61 -12.22
C HIS A 74 -7.54 7.14 -12.29
N GLY A 75 -6.44 7.88 -12.53
CA GLY A 75 -6.50 9.33 -12.72
C GLY A 75 -7.41 9.74 -13.89
N LEU A 76 -7.35 9.01 -15.01
CA LEU A 76 -8.24 9.22 -16.14
C LEU A 76 -9.71 8.96 -15.77
N LYS A 77 -10.00 7.89 -15.01
CA LYS A 77 -11.36 7.59 -14.54
C LYS A 77 -11.92 8.67 -13.64
N VAL A 78 -11.12 9.21 -12.72
CA VAL A 78 -11.54 10.33 -11.85
C VAL A 78 -11.89 11.54 -12.71
N GLY A 79 -11.01 11.88 -13.67
CA GLY A 79 -11.26 12.97 -14.62
C GLY A 79 -12.55 12.75 -15.41
N LEU A 80 -12.76 11.54 -15.94
CA LEU A 80 -13.97 11.17 -16.67
C LEU A 80 -15.22 11.24 -15.78
N ALA A 81 -15.14 10.82 -14.52
CA ALA A 81 -16.27 10.92 -13.59
C ALA A 81 -16.64 12.37 -13.31
N LEU A 82 -15.65 13.24 -13.11
CA LEU A 82 -15.87 14.67 -12.93
C LEU A 82 -16.45 15.33 -14.18
N THR A 83 -15.95 14.99 -15.37
CA THR A 83 -16.49 15.55 -16.62
C THR A 83 -17.90 15.06 -16.89
N LEU A 84 -18.18 13.76 -16.72
CA LEU A 84 -19.53 13.20 -16.91
C LEU A 84 -20.54 13.80 -15.93
N VAL A 85 -20.18 13.91 -14.65
CA VAL A 85 -21.05 14.57 -13.67
C VAL A 85 -21.24 16.04 -14.04
N SER A 86 -20.18 16.77 -14.42
CA SER A 86 -20.30 18.18 -14.81
C SER A 86 -21.19 18.36 -16.04
N VAL A 87 -20.97 17.57 -17.09
CA VAL A 87 -21.79 17.59 -18.33
C VAL A 87 -23.23 17.23 -18.03
N PHE A 88 -23.48 16.21 -17.20
CA PHE A 88 -24.81 15.83 -16.76
C PHE A 88 -25.57 17.01 -16.13
N TYR A 89 -24.90 17.82 -15.31
CA TYR A 89 -25.49 19.02 -14.69
C TYR A 89 -25.57 20.25 -15.60
N TYR A 90 -24.78 20.33 -16.68
CA TYR A 90 -24.89 21.40 -17.68
C TYR A 90 -26.05 21.19 -18.66
N THR A 91 -26.65 20.00 -18.74
CA THR A 91 -27.83 19.78 -19.58
C THR A 91 -29.07 20.44 -18.97
N ARG A 92 -29.75 21.29 -19.76
CA ARG A 92 -30.86 22.19 -19.35
C ARG A 92 -31.99 21.57 -18.50
N PRO A 93 -32.44 20.31 -18.68
CA PRO A 93 -33.59 19.77 -17.93
C PRO A 93 -33.37 19.66 -16.40
N LEU A 94 -32.12 19.61 -15.93
CA LEU A 94 -31.79 19.42 -14.50
C LEU A 94 -31.14 20.65 -13.85
N TYR A 95 -30.69 21.63 -14.63
CA TYR A 95 -30.22 22.91 -14.09
C TYR A 95 -31.35 23.67 -13.38
N ASP A 96 -32.56 23.65 -13.97
CA ASP A 96 -33.75 24.32 -13.42
C ASP A 96 -34.37 23.58 -12.22
N GLY A 97 -34.15 22.26 -12.09
CA GLY A 97 -34.64 21.46 -10.96
C GLY A 97 -33.64 21.22 -9.83
N VAL A 98 -32.33 21.32 -10.12
CA VAL A 98 -31.27 20.82 -9.22
C VAL A 98 -30.09 21.80 -9.06
N GLY A 99 -30.08 22.97 -9.73
CA GLY A 99 -28.90 23.86 -9.84
C GLY A 99 -28.18 24.23 -8.54
N GLY A 100 -28.91 24.44 -7.43
CA GLY A 100 -28.31 24.71 -6.11
C GLY A 100 -27.61 23.51 -5.45
N ALA A 101 -27.82 22.29 -5.97
CA ALA A 101 -27.26 21.04 -5.43
C ALA A 101 -26.09 20.46 -6.26
N ALA A 102 -25.73 21.06 -7.41
CA ALA A 102 -24.65 20.59 -8.27
C ALA A 102 -23.29 20.49 -7.55
N MET A 103 -23.01 21.42 -6.63
CA MET A 103 -21.82 21.39 -5.77
C MET A 103 -21.71 20.06 -4.99
N TRP A 104 -22.84 19.53 -4.52
CA TRP A 104 -22.87 18.27 -3.77
C TRP A 104 -22.56 17.07 -4.64
N ALA A 105 -22.91 17.09 -5.92
CA ALA A 105 -22.57 16.03 -6.87
C ALA A 105 -21.05 15.99 -7.11
N VAL A 106 -20.45 17.14 -7.41
CA VAL A 106 -19.00 17.24 -7.66
C VAL A 106 -18.20 16.86 -6.41
N LEU A 107 -18.60 17.38 -5.24
CA LEU A 107 -18.00 16.98 -3.96
C LEU A 107 -18.18 15.49 -3.68
N THR A 108 -19.27 14.88 -4.15
CA THR A 108 -19.48 13.42 -4.02
C THR A 108 -18.44 12.66 -4.81
N VAL A 109 -18.24 13.01 -6.08
CA VAL A 109 -17.21 12.36 -6.92
C VAL A 109 -15.84 12.46 -6.25
N VAL A 110 -15.41 13.68 -5.89
CA VAL A 110 -14.08 13.89 -5.30
C VAL A 110 -13.86 13.08 -4.01
N VAL A 111 -14.89 12.92 -3.18
CA VAL A 111 -14.75 12.28 -1.87
C VAL A 111 -14.99 10.76 -1.91
N VAL A 112 -15.87 10.29 -2.82
CA VAL A 112 -16.27 8.88 -2.92
C VAL A 112 -15.38 8.09 -3.87
N PHE A 113 -14.85 8.73 -4.92
CA PHE A 113 -14.03 8.03 -5.90
C PHE A 113 -12.75 7.52 -5.24
N GLU A 114 -12.50 6.24 -5.41
CA GLU A 114 -11.46 5.46 -4.76
C GLU A 114 -10.74 4.59 -5.77
N TYR A 115 -9.53 4.16 -5.42
CA TYR A 115 -8.70 3.37 -6.33
C TYR A 115 -9.34 2.04 -6.72
N THR A 116 -10.04 1.40 -5.77
CA THR A 116 -10.69 0.11 -5.95
C THR A 116 -12.21 0.24 -6.11
N VAL A 117 -12.83 -0.71 -6.80
CA VAL A 117 -14.29 -0.78 -6.94
C VAL A 117 -14.95 -0.93 -5.57
N GLY A 118 -14.44 -1.83 -4.72
CA GLY A 118 -14.94 -1.99 -3.34
C GLY A 118 -14.83 -0.72 -2.50
N GLY A 119 -13.76 0.07 -2.68
CA GLY A 119 -13.60 1.40 -2.08
C GLY A 119 -14.70 2.38 -2.49
N CYS A 120 -15.00 2.44 -3.79
CA CYS A 120 -16.04 3.32 -4.32
C CYS A 120 -17.43 2.93 -3.83
N VAL A 121 -17.75 1.63 -3.83
CA VAL A 121 -19.04 1.12 -3.34
C VAL A 121 -19.17 1.38 -1.84
N TYR A 122 -18.14 1.07 -1.05
CA TYR A 122 -18.11 1.31 0.39
C TYR A 122 -18.33 2.78 0.75
N LYS A 123 -17.54 3.70 0.17
CA LYS A 123 -17.69 5.13 0.43
C LYS A 123 -19.00 5.67 -0.11
N GLY A 124 -19.42 5.22 -1.30
CA GLY A 124 -20.66 5.65 -1.92
C GLY A 124 -21.89 5.29 -1.09
N PHE A 125 -21.97 4.03 -0.67
CA PHE A 125 -23.03 3.54 0.21
C PHE A 125 -23.03 4.26 1.55
N ASN A 126 -21.87 4.37 2.22
CA ASN A 126 -21.76 5.08 3.49
C ASN A 126 -22.12 6.56 3.38
N ARG A 127 -21.79 7.22 2.25
CA ARG A 127 -22.18 8.62 2.02
C ARG A 127 -23.68 8.75 1.87
N ALA A 128 -24.30 7.92 1.02
CA ALA A 128 -25.74 7.95 0.81
C ALA A 128 -26.50 7.67 2.12
N PHE A 129 -26.09 6.64 2.86
CA PHE A 129 -26.70 6.28 4.14
C PHE A 129 -26.50 7.35 5.22
N ALA A 130 -25.28 7.90 5.36
CA ALA A 130 -24.99 8.95 6.32
C ALA A 130 -25.77 10.24 6.02
N THR A 131 -25.90 10.62 4.75
CA THR A 131 -26.68 11.80 4.36
C THR A 131 -28.19 11.57 4.57
N ALA A 132 -28.72 10.39 4.22
CA ALA A 132 -30.12 10.06 4.44
C ALA A 132 -30.47 10.06 5.93
N SER A 133 -29.68 9.37 6.76
CA SER A 133 -29.85 9.34 8.22
C SER A 133 -29.71 10.72 8.87
N ALA A 134 -28.72 11.52 8.46
CA ALA A 134 -28.59 12.91 8.91
C ALA A 134 -29.83 13.75 8.54
N GLY A 135 -30.36 13.57 7.33
CA GLY A 135 -31.58 14.23 6.88
C GLY A 135 -32.80 13.86 7.72
N VAL A 136 -33.02 12.56 7.96
CA VAL A 136 -34.14 12.06 8.80
C VAL A 136 -34.05 12.59 10.22
N ILE A 137 -32.86 12.54 10.84
CA ILE A 137 -32.67 13.04 12.21
C ILE A 137 -32.86 14.56 12.25
N ALA A 138 -32.38 15.30 11.25
CA ALA A 138 -32.59 16.74 11.17
C ALA A 138 -34.08 17.11 11.04
N LEU A 139 -34.86 16.34 10.27
CA LEU A 139 -36.32 16.51 10.20
C LEU A 139 -36.99 16.21 11.55
N GLY A 140 -36.56 15.17 12.26
CA GLY A 140 -37.05 14.86 13.60
C GLY A 140 -36.78 15.98 14.61
N VAL A 141 -35.56 16.51 14.63
CA VAL A 141 -35.19 17.65 15.49
C VAL A 141 -35.97 18.91 15.11
N HIS A 142 -36.15 19.17 13.81
CA HIS A 142 -36.96 20.28 13.35
C HIS A 142 -38.42 20.15 13.81
N TRP A 143 -39.00 18.95 13.72
CA TRP A 143 -40.36 18.67 14.19
C TRP A 143 -40.49 18.90 15.71
N ILE A 144 -39.56 18.40 16.52
CA ILE A 144 -39.53 18.63 17.97
C ILE A 144 -39.44 20.13 18.28
N ALA A 145 -38.53 20.84 17.61
CA ALA A 145 -38.36 22.29 17.79
C ALA A 145 -39.62 23.07 17.39
N SER A 146 -40.34 22.64 16.36
CA SER A 146 -41.60 23.27 15.91
C SER A 146 -42.78 23.10 16.88
N LYS A 147 -42.70 22.12 17.78
CA LYS A 147 -43.71 21.89 18.84
C LYS A 147 -43.40 22.65 20.13
N THR A 148 -42.27 23.33 20.21
CA THR A 148 -41.83 24.08 21.40
C THR A 148 -41.96 25.58 21.16
N ASP A 149 -42.12 26.38 22.21
CA ASP A 149 -42.14 27.84 22.14
C ASP A 149 -40.96 28.41 21.34
N GLU A 150 -41.21 29.50 20.61
CA GLU A 150 -40.25 30.13 19.69
C GLU A 150 -38.91 30.48 20.35
N LYS A 151 -38.92 30.82 21.65
CA LYS A 151 -37.71 31.12 22.43
C LYS A 151 -36.78 29.91 22.58
N PHE A 152 -37.32 28.70 22.67
CA PHE A 152 -36.53 27.47 22.87
C PHE A 152 -36.11 26.79 21.55
N GLN A 153 -36.77 27.11 20.45
CA GLN A 153 -36.47 26.59 19.12
C GLN A 153 -34.96 26.69 18.72
N PRO A 154 -34.27 27.83 18.88
CA PRO A 154 -32.84 27.92 18.58
C PRO A 154 -31.96 27.11 19.54
N PHE A 155 -32.35 27.00 20.82
CA PHE A 155 -31.60 26.21 21.81
C PHE A 155 -31.71 24.71 21.52
N ILE A 156 -32.89 24.22 21.14
CA ILE A 156 -33.09 22.80 20.77
C ILE A 156 -32.26 22.46 19.53
N ARG A 157 -32.31 23.30 18.48
CA ARG A 157 -31.52 23.06 17.26
C ARG A 157 -30.02 23.12 17.55
N SER A 158 -29.53 24.15 18.24
CA SER A 158 -28.10 24.29 18.56
C SER A 158 -27.60 23.17 19.49
N GLY A 159 -28.36 22.87 20.55
CA GLY A 159 -28.05 21.79 21.49
C GLY A 159 -28.00 20.42 20.82
N SER A 160 -28.88 20.16 19.85
CA SER A 160 -28.86 18.91 19.08
C SER A 160 -27.57 18.73 18.26
N VAL A 161 -27.01 19.81 17.70
CA VAL A 161 -25.72 19.77 16.97
C VAL A 161 -24.61 19.39 17.92
N PHE A 162 -24.55 20.01 19.09
CA PHE A 162 -23.56 19.67 20.10
C PHE A 162 -23.66 18.20 20.52
N VAL A 163 -24.86 17.74 20.90
CA VAL A 163 -25.08 16.38 21.40
C VAL A 163 -24.79 15.33 20.32
N LEU A 164 -25.33 15.50 19.10
CA LEU A 164 -25.14 14.53 18.02
C LEU A 164 -23.71 14.53 17.50
N ALA A 165 -23.05 15.70 17.39
CA ALA A 165 -21.64 15.75 17.01
C ALA A 165 -20.74 15.10 18.07
N ALA A 166 -21.02 15.34 19.37
CA ALA A 166 -20.28 14.71 20.46
C ALA A 166 -20.45 13.19 20.47
N MET A 167 -21.70 12.69 20.40
CA MET A 167 -21.98 11.25 20.36
C MET A 167 -21.38 10.57 19.12
N ALA A 168 -21.55 11.18 17.95
CA ALA A 168 -20.99 10.64 16.70
C ALA A 168 -19.45 10.64 16.76
N THR A 169 -18.82 11.70 17.25
CA THR A 169 -17.36 11.75 17.42
C THR A 169 -16.88 10.71 18.43
N PHE A 170 -17.59 10.55 19.55
CA PHE A 170 -17.26 9.56 20.56
C PHE A 170 -17.34 8.13 20.01
N SER A 171 -18.33 7.83 19.17
CA SER A 171 -18.47 6.52 18.53
C SER A 171 -17.23 6.10 17.73
N ARG A 172 -16.42 7.05 17.23
CA ARG A 172 -15.18 6.79 16.48
C ARG A 172 -14.04 6.24 17.34
N PHE A 173 -14.14 6.34 18.66
CA PHE A 173 -13.19 5.70 19.57
C PHE A 173 -13.47 4.21 19.75
N ILE A 174 -14.67 3.75 19.36
CA ILE A 174 -15.02 2.32 19.37
C ILE A 174 -14.32 1.66 18.16
N PRO A 175 -13.40 0.69 18.37
CA PRO A 175 -12.59 0.13 17.28
C PRO A 175 -13.42 -0.47 16.14
N THR A 176 -14.55 -1.10 16.44
CA THR A 176 -15.45 -1.70 15.45
C THR A 176 -16.10 -0.65 14.57
N VAL A 177 -16.56 0.46 15.14
CA VAL A 177 -17.13 1.61 14.41
C VAL A 177 -16.05 2.30 13.59
N LYS A 178 -14.86 2.52 14.17
CA LYS A 178 -13.73 3.13 13.47
C LYS A 178 -13.31 2.32 12.24
N ALA A 179 -13.21 1.00 12.37
CA ALA A 179 -12.78 0.14 11.28
C ALA A 179 -13.82 0.05 10.14
N ARG A 180 -15.10 0.29 10.42
CA ARG A 180 -16.22 0.01 9.49
C ARG A 180 -16.97 1.23 9.00
N PHE A 181 -17.02 2.31 9.78
CA PHE A 181 -17.94 3.42 9.57
C PHE A 181 -17.30 4.80 9.79
N ASP A 182 -15.98 4.89 10.03
CA ASP A 182 -15.31 6.18 10.31
C ASP A 182 -15.59 7.25 9.24
N TYR A 183 -15.59 6.85 7.96
CA TYR A 183 -16.00 7.71 6.86
C TYR A 183 -17.48 8.15 6.98
N GLY A 184 -18.40 7.20 7.17
CA GLY A 184 -19.83 7.47 7.30
C GLY A 184 -20.15 8.39 8.48
N VAL A 185 -19.48 8.19 9.63
CA VAL A 185 -19.61 9.06 10.81
C VAL A 185 -19.13 10.48 10.52
N THR A 186 -18.00 10.66 9.81
CA THR A 186 -17.56 11.99 9.36
C THR A 186 -18.62 12.67 8.51
N ILE A 187 -19.15 11.97 7.50
CA ILE A 187 -20.16 12.50 6.59
C ILE A 187 -21.46 12.80 7.33
N PHE A 188 -21.85 11.97 8.29
CA PHE A 188 -23.02 12.20 9.13
C PHE A 188 -22.89 13.50 9.92
N ILE A 189 -21.77 13.70 10.63
CA ILE A 189 -21.50 14.93 11.40
C ILE A 189 -21.54 16.16 10.49
N LEU A 190 -20.83 16.10 9.35
CA LEU A 190 -20.77 17.19 8.39
C LEU A 190 -22.16 17.53 7.83
N THR A 191 -22.90 16.51 7.39
CA THR A 191 -24.22 16.69 6.77
C THR A 191 -25.22 17.22 7.79
N TYR A 192 -25.28 16.61 8.98
CA TYR A 192 -26.18 17.01 10.04
C TYR A 192 -25.92 18.46 10.46
N SER A 193 -24.66 18.82 10.72
CA SER A 193 -24.28 20.18 11.11
C SER A 193 -24.65 21.19 10.03
N LEU A 194 -24.40 20.87 8.76
CA LEU A 194 -24.73 21.77 7.65
C LEU A 194 -26.24 21.91 7.45
N VAL A 195 -27.02 20.84 7.60
CA VAL A 195 -28.49 20.90 7.54
C VAL A 195 -29.06 21.67 8.73
N ALA A 196 -28.55 21.45 9.94
CA ALA A 196 -29.00 22.15 11.15
C ALA A 196 -28.72 23.66 11.08
N VAL A 197 -27.58 24.07 10.53
CA VAL A 197 -27.24 25.50 10.31
C VAL A 197 -28.02 26.10 9.13
N SER A 198 -28.18 25.37 8.03
CA SER A 198 -28.89 25.85 6.82
C SER A 198 -30.40 25.90 7.01
N GLY A 199 -30.96 25.03 7.86
CA GLY A 199 -32.39 24.92 8.12
C GLY A 199 -33.01 26.09 8.87
N TYR A 200 -32.20 27.05 9.32
CA TYR A 200 -32.68 28.32 9.87
C TYR A 200 -33.26 29.26 8.79
N ARG A 201 -32.98 29.03 7.50
CA ARG A 201 -33.29 30.00 6.41
C ARG A 201 -34.31 29.54 5.36
N VAL A 202 -34.86 28.33 5.44
CA VAL A 202 -35.66 27.77 4.33
C VAL A 202 -36.88 26.98 4.84
N ASP A 203 -38.08 27.44 4.52
CA ASP A 203 -39.35 26.76 4.86
C ASP A 203 -39.55 25.41 4.15
N ALA A 204 -38.72 25.08 3.15
CA ALA A 204 -38.77 23.85 2.35
C ALA A 204 -37.61 22.87 2.65
N LEU A 205 -37.35 22.59 3.93
CA LEU A 205 -36.30 21.65 4.39
C LEU A 205 -36.40 20.25 3.74
N VAL A 206 -37.62 19.74 3.55
CA VAL A 206 -37.86 18.40 2.97
C VAL A 206 -37.45 18.35 1.50
N ALA A 207 -37.86 19.35 0.70
CA ALA A 207 -37.50 19.43 -0.71
C ALA A 207 -35.97 19.56 -0.90
N MET A 208 -35.32 20.38 -0.06
CA MET A 208 -33.86 20.52 -0.05
C MET A 208 -33.16 19.20 0.29
N ALA A 209 -33.63 18.48 1.31
CA ALA A 209 -33.06 17.20 1.73
C ALA A 209 -33.21 16.13 0.63
N GLN A 210 -34.41 16.04 0.04
CA GLN A 210 -34.69 15.10 -1.06
C GLN A 210 -33.78 15.36 -2.26
N GLN A 211 -33.67 16.62 -2.69
CA GLN A 211 -32.82 17.01 -3.81
C GLN A 211 -31.33 16.67 -3.57
N ARG A 212 -30.84 16.87 -2.33
CA ARG A 212 -29.46 16.51 -1.96
C ARG A 212 -29.23 15.00 -1.98
N VAL A 213 -30.15 14.21 -1.41
CA VAL A 213 -30.04 12.75 -1.40
C VAL A 213 -30.07 12.19 -2.83
N CYS A 214 -30.99 12.65 -3.68
CA CYS A 214 -31.07 12.22 -5.08
C CYS A 214 -29.79 12.59 -5.87
N THR A 215 -29.29 13.81 -5.69
CA THR A 215 -28.04 14.28 -6.32
C THR A 215 -26.83 13.45 -5.91
N ILE A 216 -26.69 13.17 -4.61
CA ILE A 216 -25.62 12.32 -4.08
C ILE A 216 -25.75 10.89 -4.62
N ALA A 217 -26.96 10.33 -4.66
CA ALA A 217 -27.22 8.98 -5.19
C ALA A 217 -26.83 8.87 -6.68
N ILE A 218 -27.18 9.88 -7.49
CA ILE A 218 -26.80 9.95 -8.90
C ILE A 218 -25.27 10.02 -9.05
N GLY A 219 -24.60 10.89 -8.28
CA GLY A 219 -23.14 11.00 -8.27
C GLY A 219 -22.45 9.69 -7.88
N VAL A 220 -22.91 9.03 -6.80
CA VAL A 220 -22.39 7.72 -6.37
C VAL A 220 -22.58 6.67 -7.46
N SER A 221 -23.75 6.63 -8.09
CA SER A 221 -24.06 5.66 -9.14
C SER A 221 -23.12 5.82 -10.35
N MET A 222 -22.88 7.06 -10.79
CA MET A 222 -21.90 7.33 -11.85
C MET A 222 -20.49 6.92 -11.44
N CYS A 223 -20.04 7.23 -10.22
CA CYS A 223 -18.71 6.82 -9.75
C CYS A 223 -18.54 5.29 -9.77
N VAL A 224 -19.52 4.56 -9.23
CA VAL A 224 -19.49 3.08 -9.19
C VAL A 224 -19.50 2.51 -10.61
N ALA A 225 -20.35 3.04 -11.51
CA ALA A 225 -20.41 2.59 -12.90
C ALA A 225 -19.07 2.78 -13.62
N ILE A 226 -18.45 3.96 -13.51
CA ILE A 226 -17.16 4.25 -14.15
C ILE A 226 -16.05 3.35 -13.60
N CYS A 227 -16.02 3.14 -12.28
CA CYS A 227 -15.04 2.28 -11.64
C CYS A 227 -15.17 0.81 -12.02
N ALA A 228 -16.41 0.32 -12.15
CA ALA A 228 -16.69 -1.06 -12.51
C ALA A 228 -16.51 -1.35 -14.01
N LEU A 229 -16.87 -0.42 -14.88
CA LEU A 229 -16.89 -0.64 -16.34
C LEU A 229 -15.56 -0.32 -17.02
N ILE A 230 -14.78 0.63 -16.51
CA ILE A 230 -13.52 1.04 -17.13
C ILE A 230 -12.36 0.43 -16.35
N CYS A 231 -11.69 -0.59 -16.90
CA CYS A 231 -10.51 -1.25 -16.34
C CYS A 231 -10.58 -1.47 -14.80
N PRO A 232 -11.53 -2.28 -14.30
CA PRO A 232 -11.81 -2.36 -12.87
C PRO A 232 -10.57 -2.82 -12.08
N VAL A 233 -10.37 -2.19 -10.92
CA VAL A 233 -9.35 -2.59 -9.95
C VAL A 233 -10.03 -3.10 -8.70
N TRP A 234 -9.78 -4.35 -8.37
CA TRP A 234 -10.46 -5.07 -7.29
C TRP A 234 -9.58 -5.16 -6.04
N ALA A 235 -10.11 -4.71 -4.90
CA ALA A 235 -9.44 -4.80 -3.61
C ALA A 235 -9.17 -6.26 -3.21
N GLY A 236 -10.09 -7.18 -3.53
CA GLY A 236 -9.91 -8.61 -3.27
C GLY A 236 -8.71 -9.19 -4.02
N GLN A 237 -8.54 -8.81 -5.29
CA GLN A 237 -7.38 -9.24 -6.08
C GLN A 237 -6.07 -8.61 -5.61
N GLU A 238 -6.08 -7.35 -5.20
CA GLU A 238 -4.88 -6.69 -4.66
C GLU A 238 -4.45 -7.30 -3.31
N LEU A 239 -5.42 -7.66 -2.46
CA LEU A 239 -5.15 -8.40 -1.23
C LEU A 239 -4.51 -9.75 -1.53
N HIS A 240 -5.10 -10.50 -2.47
CA HIS A 240 -4.61 -11.81 -2.88
C HIS A 240 -3.17 -11.77 -3.41
N ARG A 241 -2.88 -10.88 -4.36
CA ARG A 241 -1.52 -10.66 -4.89
C ARG A 241 -0.55 -10.21 -3.80
N ALA A 242 -1.00 -9.40 -2.85
CA ALA A 242 -0.17 -8.97 -1.73
C ALA A 242 0.18 -10.15 -0.81
N THR A 243 -0.77 -11.04 -0.53
CA THR A 243 -0.55 -12.25 0.27
C THR A 243 0.48 -13.18 -0.37
N VAL A 244 0.33 -13.52 -1.65
CA VAL A 244 1.28 -14.33 -2.43
C VAL A 244 2.68 -13.72 -2.38
N ARG A 245 2.80 -12.44 -2.78
CA ARG A 245 4.09 -11.74 -2.78
C ARG A 245 4.74 -11.65 -1.39
N ASN A 246 3.93 -11.57 -0.33
CA ASN A 246 4.43 -11.50 1.04
C ASN A 246 5.02 -12.85 1.48
N MET A 247 4.41 -13.99 1.07
CA MET A 247 4.97 -15.33 1.30
C MET A 247 6.31 -15.50 0.57
N ASP A 248 6.39 -15.12 -0.71
CA ASP A 248 7.63 -15.23 -1.49
C ASP A 248 8.77 -14.41 -0.88
N LYS A 249 8.48 -13.16 -0.50
CA LYS A 249 9.48 -12.30 0.15
C LYS A 249 9.90 -12.80 1.52
N LEU A 250 9.02 -13.50 2.22
CA LEU A 250 9.35 -14.14 3.49
C LEU A 250 10.24 -15.37 3.25
N ALA A 251 9.95 -16.17 2.22
CA ALA A 251 10.77 -17.31 1.80
C ALA A 251 12.21 -16.86 1.45
N ASP A 252 12.33 -15.84 0.60
CA ASP A 252 13.62 -15.26 0.21
C ASP A 252 14.38 -14.70 1.43
N ALA A 253 13.67 -14.12 2.41
CA ALA A 253 14.29 -13.59 3.62
C ALA A 253 14.86 -14.71 4.51
N VAL A 254 14.17 -15.84 4.66
CA VAL A 254 14.65 -17.00 5.44
C VAL A 254 15.94 -17.56 4.83
N GLU A 255 15.96 -17.82 3.52
CA GLU A 255 17.14 -18.30 2.81
C GLU A 255 18.30 -17.31 2.91
N ALA A 256 18.05 -16.03 2.62
CA ALA A 256 19.09 -14.99 2.64
C ALA A 256 19.67 -14.78 4.04
N CYS A 257 18.87 -14.88 5.12
CA CYS A 257 19.39 -14.76 6.49
C CYS A 257 20.39 -15.86 6.83
N VAL A 258 20.09 -17.12 6.47
CA VAL A 258 20.96 -18.26 6.75
C VAL A 258 22.20 -18.24 5.85
N GLN A 259 22.05 -17.89 4.57
CA GLN A 259 23.17 -17.70 3.65
C GLN A 259 24.12 -16.59 4.13
N ASP A 260 23.60 -15.41 4.46
CA ASP A 260 24.40 -14.30 4.99
C ASP A 260 25.19 -14.73 6.24
N TYR A 261 24.57 -15.53 7.13
CA TYR A 261 25.25 -16.02 8.32
C TYR A 261 26.41 -16.94 7.99
N PHE A 262 26.27 -17.93 7.11
CA PHE A 262 27.31 -18.94 6.88
C PHE A 262 28.35 -18.56 5.81
N VAL A 263 28.00 -17.68 4.85
CA VAL A 263 28.87 -17.27 3.72
C VAL A 263 29.87 -16.16 4.11
N ALA A 264 29.73 -15.53 5.29
CA ALA A 264 30.65 -14.49 5.80
C ALA A 264 32.11 -14.94 6.08
N ALA A 265 32.60 -16.04 5.49
CA ALA A 265 33.97 -16.55 5.60
C ALA A 265 34.77 -16.54 4.28
N GLY A 266 34.30 -15.91 3.21
CA GLY A 266 35.04 -15.78 1.95
C GLY A 266 34.65 -14.56 1.12
N GLU A 267 35.64 -13.84 0.60
CA GLU A 267 35.52 -12.56 -0.10
C GLU A 267 34.63 -12.60 -1.37
N GLN A 268 33.78 -11.58 -1.57
CA GLN A 268 33.92 -10.54 -2.59
C GLN A 268 32.66 -9.65 -2.64
N ALA A 269 32.84 -8.37 -2.33
CA ALA A 269 31.80 -7.35 -2.42
C ALA A 269 31.45 -7.06 -3.89
N ASN A 270 30.27 -7.50 -4.33
CA ASN A 270 29.72 -7.14 -5.63
C ASN A 270 28.19 -6.96 -5.55
N LYS A 271 27.54 -6.47 -6.62
CA LYS A 271 26.07 -6.21 -6.72
C LYS A 271 25.18 -7.32 -6.13
N GLN A 272 25.66 -8.57 -6.14
CA GLN A 272 25.06 -9.75 -5.51
C GLN A 272 24.74 -9.54 -4.02
N GLN A 273 25.63 -8.89 -3.26
CA GLN A 273 25.50 -8.71 -1.81
C GLN A 273 24.48 -7.63 -1.44
N GLN A 274 24.28 -6.64 -2.32
CA GLN A 274 23.21 -5.65 -2.15
C GLN A 274 21.83 -6.26 -2.46
N SER A 275 21.77 -7.21 -3.40
CA SER A 275 20.57 -8.03 -3.65
C SER A 275 20.27 -8.97 -2.48
N SER A 276 21.27 -9.66 -1.93
CA SER A 276 21.12 -10.53 -0.74
C SER A 276 20.63 -9.75 0.47
N LYS A 277 21.23 -8.58 0.77
CA LYS A 277 20.77 -7.71 1.87
C LYS A 277 19.33 -7.26 1.68
N LYS A 278 18.90 -6.96 0.45
CA LYS A 278 17.52 -6.57 0.16
C LYS A 278 16.55 -7.74 0.29
N ALA A 279 16.97 -8.96 -0.10
CA ALA A 279 16.21 -10.19 0.08
C ALA A 279 16.05 -10.54 1.58
N ALA A 280 17.12 -10.45 2.36
CA ALA A 280 17.11 -10.66 3.81
C ALA A 280 16.20 -9.67 4.57
N GLU A 281 15.94 -8.48 4.01
CA GLU A 281 14.99 -7.51 4.56
C GLU A 281 13.56 -7.68 4.02
N GLY A 282 13.31 -8.69 3.19
CA GLY A 282 12.00 -8.97 2.58
C GLY A 282 10.88 -9.11 3.61
N TYR A 283 11.16 -9.70 4.78
CA TYR A 283 10.21 -9.87 5.88
C TYR A 283 9.57 -8.55 6.36
N LYS A 284 10.26 -7.40 6.21
CA LYS A 284 9.73 -6.09 6.62
C LYS A 284 8.46 -5.72 5.86
N CYS A 285 8.26 -6.23 4.64
CA CYS A 285 7.03 -5.97 3.90
C CYS A 285 5.81 -6.63 4.56
N VAL A 286 6.01 -7.80 5.17
CA VAL A 286 4.99 -8.55 5.92
C VAL A 286 4.67 -7.87 7.24
N LEU A 287 5.69 -7.35 7.93
CA LEU A 287 5.47 -6.61 9.18
C LEU A 287 4.67 -5.31 8.97
N ASN A 288 4.89 -4.64 7.83
CA ASN A 288 4.22 -3.38 7.50
C ASN A 288 2.88 -3.54 6.75
N SER A 289 2.45 -4.76 6.41
CA SER A 289 1.26 -4.98 5.57
C SER A 289 -0.08 -4.98 6.32
N LYS A 290 -0.09 -5.01 7.66
CA LYS A 290 -1.33 -5.12 8.48
C LYS A 290 -2.42 -4.14 8.04
N ALA A 291 -2.07 -2.85 7.97
CA ALA A 291 -3.06 -1.80 7.71
C ALA A 291 -3.61 -1.90 6.27
N SER A 292 -2.77 -2.22 5.30
CA SER A 292 -3.21 -2.46 3.92
C SER A 292 -4.06 -3.72 3.80
N GLU A 293 -3.68 -4.83 4.44
CA GLU A 293 -4.44 -6.08 4.43
C GLU A 293 -5.82 -5.90 5.07
N ASP A 294 -5.88 -5.24 6.23
CA ASP A 294 -7.13 -4.98 6.93
C ASP A 294 -8.05 -4.08 6.10
N SER A 295 -7.52 -3.01 5.51
CA SER A 295 -8.31 -2.12 4.65
C SER A 295 -8.80 -2.83 3.38
N GLN A 296 -7.92 -3.54 2.65
CA GLN A 296 -8.29 -4.25 1.43
C GLN A 296 -9.33 -5.35 1.70
N ALA A 297 -9.18 -6.14 2.76
CA ALA A 297 -10.15 -7.17 3.14
C ALA A 297 -11.51 -6.58 3.56
N ASN A 298 -11.54 -5.35 4.10
CA ASN A 298 -12.80 -4.65 4.39
C ASN A 298 -13.48 -4.18 3.10
N LEU A 299 -12.70 -3.62 2.16
CA LEU A 299 -13.22 -3.12 0.88
C LEU A 299 -13.67 -4.25 -0.04
N ALA A 300 -12.96 -5.37 -0.07
CA ALA A 300 -13.26 -6.53 -0.90
C ALA A 300 -14.66 -7.13 -0.63
N ARG A 301 -15.20 -6.95 0.58
CA ARG A 301 -16.56 -7.41 0.94
C ARG A 301 -17.68 -6.64 0.22
N TRP A 302 -17.37 -5.45 -0.29
CA TRP A 302 -18.33 -4.61 -1.03
C TRP A 302 -18.29 -4.87 -2.54
N GLU A 303 -17.41 -5.77 -2.98
CA GLU A 303 -17.25 -6.07 -4.40
C GLU A 303 -18.27 -7.14 -4.84
N PRO A 304 -18.85 -7.01 -6.03
CA PRO A 304 -19.54 -8.13 -6.67
C PRO A 304 -18.56 -9.28 -6.94
N ALA A 305 -19.10 -10.47 -7.23
CA ALA A 305 -18.28 -11.60 -7.69
C ALA A 305 -17.48 -11.21 -8.94
N HIS A 306 -16.20 -11.57 -8.99
CA HIS A 306 -15.30 -11.23 -10.08
C HIS A 306 -14.21 -12.29 -10.26
N GLY A 307 -13.78 -12.53 -11.50
CA GLY A 307 -12.72 -13.51 -11.80
C GLY A 307 -12.96 -14.87 -11.12
N ARG A 308 -12.00 -15.30 -10.30
CA ARG A 308 -12.07 -16.53 -9.48
C ARG A 308 -12.66 -16.32 -8.08
N PHE A 309 -13.02 -15.09 -7.72
CA PHE A 309 -13.58 -14.76 -6.43
C PHE A 309 -15.11 -14.84 -6.48
N ALA A 310 -15.65 -15.90 -5.90
CA ALA A 310 -17.09 -16.08 -5.77
C ALA A 310 -17.74 -15.02 -4.87
N PHE A 311 -19.08 -14.90 -4.98
CA PHE A 311 -19.85 -14.08 -4.06
C PHE A 311 -19.65 -14.55 -2.62
N ARG A 312 -19.42 -13.62 -1.67
CA ARG A 312 -19.07 -13.91 -0.26
C ARG A 312 -17.77 -14.71 -0.06
N HIS A 313 -16.79 -14.53 -0.94
CA HIS A 313 -15.44 -15.07 -0.74
C HIS A 313 -14.88 -14.75 0.67
N PRO A 314 -14.16 -15.69 1.34
CA PRO A 314 -13.74 -15.56 2.73
C PRO A 314 -12.53 -14.64 2.92
N TYR A 315 -12.63 -13.36 2.53
CA TYR A 315 -11.56 -12.36 2.67
C TYR A 315 -11.05 -12.16 4.12
N GLY A 316 -11.81 -12.61 5.12
CA GLY A 316 -11.34 -12.65 6.51
C GLY A 316 -10.15 -13.59 6.71
N GLN A 317 -10.09 -14.70 5.98
CA GLN A 317 -9.03 -15.71 6.13
C GLN A 317 -7.67 -15.21 5.63
N TYR A 318 -7.64 -14.32 4.63
CA TYR A 318 -6.41 -13.64 4.21
C TYR A 318 -5.76 -12.85 5.36
N ARG A 319 -6.54 -12.33 6.31
CA ARG A 319 -6.00 -11.66 7.51
C ARG A 319 -5.38 -12.65 8.48
N ASN A 320 -5.95 -13.85 8.59
CA ASN A 320 -5.42 -14.92 9.43
C ASN A 320 -4.10 -15.44 8.85
N VAL A 321 -4.04 -15.66 7.53
CA VAL A 321 -2.80 -15.96 6.80
C VAL A 321 -1.78 -14.83 7.02
N GLY A 322 -2.18 -13.57 6.85
CA GLY A 322 -1.32 -12.40 7.13
C GLY A 322 -0.84 -12.31 8.58
N ALA A 323 -1.65 -12.74 9.56
CA ALA A 323 -1.25 -12.82 10.96
C ALA A 323 -0.21 -13.92 11.19
N ALA A 324 -0.43 -15.13 10.65
CA ALA A 324 0.53 -16.23 10.71
C ALA A 324 1.87 -15.86 10.06
N MET A 325 1.83 -15.25 8.87
CA MET A 325 3.05 -14.76 8.19
C MET A 325 3.81 -13.74 9.04
N ARG A 326 3.12 -12.85 9.76
CA ARG A 326 3.77 -11.88 10.65
C ARG A 326 4.41 -12.55 11.86
N HIS A 327 3.78 -13.56 12.44
CA HIS A 327 4.41 -14.37 13.50
C HIS A 327 5.72 -14.98 13.03
N CYS A 328 5.73 -15.56 11.82
CA CYS A 328 6.96 -16.04 11.20
C CYS A 328 7.96 -14.90 10.94
N ALA A 329 7.50 -13.76 10.43
CA ALA A 329 8.36 -12.60 10.13
C ALA A 329 9.04 -12.01 11.37
N TYR A 330 8.40 -12.04 12.54
CA TYR A 330 9.04 -11.64 13.81
C TYR A 330 10.19 -12.58 14.19
N CYS A 331 10.04 -13.90 13.97
CA CYS A 331 11.12 -14.86 14.19
C CYS A 331 12.27 -14.65 13.20
N VAL A 332 11.96 -14.35 11.92
CA VAL A 332 12.97 -14.00 10.91
C VAL A 332 13.68 -12.68 11.23
N GLU A 333 12.98 -11.70 11.80
CA GLU A 333 13.58 -10.44 12.27
C GLU A 333 14.58 -10.69 13.42
N ALA A 334 14.20 -11.54 14.38
CA ALA A 334 15.09 -11.95 15.46
C ALA A 334 16.32 -12.70 14.92
N LEU A 335 16.11 -13.63 13.97
CA LEU A 335 17.18 -14.34 13.28
C LEU A 335 18.13 -13.36 12.58
N ARG A 336 17.60 -12.41 11.80
CA ARG A 336 18.39 -11.37 11.12
C ARG A 336 19.17 -10.50 12.11
N GLY A 337 18.56 -10.18 13.27
CA GLY A 337 19.23 -9.51 14.37
C GLY A 337 20.47 -10.26 14.85
N CYS A 338 20.34 -11.57 15.10
CA CYS A 338 21.46 -12.44 15.48
C CYS A 338 22.55 -12.52 14.40
N VAL A 339 22.15 -12.64 13.12
CA VAL A 339 23.11 -12.67 12.00
C VAL A 339 23.94 -11.39 11.93
N ARG A 340 23.30 -10.23 12.05
CA ARG A 340 23.98 -8.93 12.04
C ARG A 340 24.92 -8.74 13.24
N SER A 341 24.53 -9.24 14.43
CA SER A 341 25.42 -9.27 15.60
C SER A 341 26.64 -10.15 15.36
N ALA A 342 26.46 -11.31 14.73
CA ALA A 342 27.54 -12.23 14.40
C ALA A 342 28.49 -11.72 13.30
N GLU A 343 28.02 -10.87 12.38
CA GLU A 343 28.91 -10.15 11.43
C GLU A 343 29.86 -9.19 12.16
N THR A 344 29.47 -8.71 13.35
CA THR A 344 30.22 -7.69 14.12
C THR A 344 31.13 -8.32 15.19
N GLN A 345 30.86 -9.57 15.59
CA GLN A 345 31.61 -10.28 16.63
C GLN A 345 32.52 -11.37 16.03
N ALA A 346 33.71 -11.54 16.60
CA ALA A 346 34.73 -12.48 16.11
C ALA A 346 34.17 -13.92 15.96
N ALA A 347 34.52 -14.55 14.85
CA ALA A 347 33.91 -15.77 14.32
C ALA A 347 33.80 -16.92 15.35
N ALA A 348 32.65 -17.62 15.31
CA ALA A 348 32.43 -18.87 16.03
C ALA A 348 33.50 -19.93 15.68
N PRO A 349 33.74 -20.93 16.55
CA PRO A 349 34.69 -22.01 16.27
C PRO A 349 34.44 -22.65 14.90
N CYS A 350 35.45 -22.60 14.03
CA CYS A 350 35.35 -22.95 12.60
C CYS A 350 34.75 -24.34 12.32
N HIS A 351 34.89 -25.30 13.24
CA HIS A 351 34.40 -26.67 13.05
C HIS A 351 32.89 -26.83 13.30
N ALA A 352 32.35 -26.30 14.41
CA ALA A 352 30.92 -26.40 14.72
C ALA A 352 30.05 -25.66 13.70
N ARG A 353 30.54 -24.49 13.25
CA ARG A 353 29.87 -23.67 12.25
C ARG A 353 29.80 -24.37 10.88
N ARG A 354 30.85 -25.06 10.44
CA ARG A 354 30.83 -25.86 9.20
C ARG A 354 29.91 -27.07 9.30
N HIS A 355 29.86 -27.73 10.46
CA HIS A 355 29.00 -28.89 10.67
C HIS A 355 27.51 -28.53 10.53
N LEU A 356 27.07 -27.45 11.18
CA LEU A 356 25.67 -27.01 11.12
C LEU A 356 25.32 -26.21 9.86
N ALA A 357 26.29 -25.66 9.13
CA ALA A 357 26.04 -24.89 7.93
C ALA A 357 25.17 -25.65 6.92
N GLY A 358 25.50 -26.92 6.68
CA GLY A 358 24.74 -27.77 5.75
C GLY A 358 23.31 -28.02 6.24
N ALA A 359 23.14 -28.42 7.50
CA ALA A 359 21.84 -28.73 8.06
C ALA A 359 20.94 -27.48 8.16
N CYS A 360 21.47 -26.34 8.63
CA CYS A 360 20.73 -25.07 8.68
C CYS A 360 20.37 -24.56 7.27
N ALA A 361 21.27 -24.68 6.29
CA ALA A 361 20.95 -24.30 4.91
C ALA A 361 19.85 -25.19 4.30
N ARG A 362 19.87 -26.50 4.60
CA ARG A 362 18.80 -27.43 4.20
C ARG A 362 17.45 -27.02 4.81
N VAL A 363 17.39 -26.78 6.12
CA VAL A 363 16.16 -26.34 6.79
C VAL A 363 15.66 -25.02 6.19
N ALA A 364 16.53 -24.02 5.99
CA ALA A 364 16.15 -22.76 5.37
C ALA A 364 15.55 -22.93 3.96
N ALA A 365 16.16 -23.77 3.14
CA ALA A 365 15.65 -24.08 1.79
C ALA A 365 14.30 -24.81 1.83
N ARG A 366 14.10 -25.74 2.78
CA ARG A 366 12.81 -26.43 2.95
C ARG A 366 11.72 -25.48 3.47
N CYS A 367 12.03 -24.61 4.43
CA CYS A 367 11.15 -23.53 4.88
C CYS A 367 10.70 -22.64 3.72
N ALA A 368 11.64 -22.21 2.89
CA ALA A 368 11.34 -21.37 1.74
C ALA A 368 10.55 -22.12 0.66
N THR A 369 10.81 -23.42 0.47
CA THR A 369 10.01 -24.28 -0.42
C THR A 369 8.57 -24.41 0.08
N ALA A 370 8.35 -24.64 1.38
CA ALA A 370 7.01 -24.69 1.97
C ALA A 370 6.26 -23.36 1.83
N LEU A 371 6.92 -22.23 2.09
CA LEU A 371 6.33 -20.90 1.87
C LEU A 371 6.00 -20.63 0.40
N ARG A 372 6.85 -21.06 -0.55
CA ARG A 372 6.58 -20.94 -1.99
C ARG A 372 5.48 -21.88 -2.46
N ALA A 373 5.37 -23.07 -1.89
CA ALA A 373 4.25 -23.99 -2.15
C ALA A 373 2.93 -23.41 -1.63
N ALA A 374 2.94 -22.80 -0.44
CA ALA A 374 1.78 -22.09 0.10
C ALA A 374 1.41 -20.88 -0.77
N SER A 375 2.41 -20.10 -1.20
CA SER A 375 2.27 -18.98 -2.12
C SER A 375 1.62 -19.41 -3.44
N SER A 376 2.14 -20.50 -4.04
CA SER A 376 1.60 -21.08 -5.26
C SER A 376 0.17 -21.57 -5.09
N SER A 377 -0.15 -22.27 -4.00
CA SER A 377 -1.50 -22.73 -3.68
C SER A 377 -2.50 -21.57 -3.64
N VAL A 378 -2.12 -20.47 -2.98
CA VAL A 378 -2.92 -19.25 -2.96
C VAL A 378 -3.02 -18.65 -4.35
N ASP A 379 -1.91 -18.41 -5.06
CA ASP A 379 -1.89 -17.74 -6.37
C ASP A 379 -2.75 -18.45 -7.43
N THR A 380 -2.67 -19.79 -7.47
CA THR A 380 -3.48 -20.60 -8.39
C THR A 380 -4.90 -20.82 -7.87
N MET A 381 -5.16 -20.59 -6.58
CA MET A 381 -6.39 -20.97 -5.88
C MET A 381 -6.70 -22.46 -5.98
N THR A 382 -5.67 -23.29 -5.85
CA THR A 382 -5.78 -24.75 -5.94
C THR A 382 -5.17 -25.42 -4.73
N THR A 383 -5.82 -26.46 -4.20
CA THR A 383 -5.18 -27.34 -3.22
C THR A 383 -4.14 -28.19 -3.95
N SER A 384 -2.91 -28.22 -3.43
CA SER A 384 -1.83 -29.01 -4.02
C SER A 384 -1.21 -29.91 -2.96
N ARG A 385 -1.01 -31.19 -3.31
CA ARG A 385 -0.22 -32.15 -2.52
C ARG A 385 1.22 -31.67 -2.30
N GLY A 386 1.68 -30.70 -3.11
CA GLY A 386 2.99 -30.09 -2.99
C GLY A 386 3.20 -29.30 -1.70
N LEU A 387 2.15 -28.68 -1.15
CA LEU A 387 2.25 -27.97 0.14
C LEU A 387 2.45 -28.96 1.28
N ASP A 388 1.60 -29.99 1.38
CA ASP A 388 1.70 -31.04 2.40
C ASP A 388 3.06 -31.72 2.37
N LEU A 389 3.52 -32.08 1.16
CA LEU A 389 4.83 -32.70 0.98
C LEU A 389 5.96 -31.78 1.44
N ALA A 390 5.91 -30.49 1.08
CA ALA A 390 6.93 -29.52 1.47
C ALA A 390 6.98 -29.31 3.00
N VAL A 391 5.83 -29.33 3.68
CA VAL A 391 5.75 -29.26 5.15
C VAL A 391 6.36 -30.52 5.78
N VAL A 392 6.05 -31.71 5.27
CA VAL A 392 6.64 -32.98 5.74
C VAL A 392 8.16 -32.98 5.56
N GLU A 393 8.67 -32.58 4.40
CA GLU A 393 10.10 -32.50 4.14
C GLU A 393 10.80 -31.44 5.01
N MET A 394 10.14 -30.32 5.31
CA MET A 394 10.63 -29.31 6.24
C MET A 394 10.75 -29.88 7.65
N ASN A 395 9.72 -30.57 8.15
CA ASN A 395 9.74 -31.18 9.48
C ASN A 395 10.83 -32.26 9.60
N ALA A 396 11.01 -33.10 8.58
CA ALA A 396 12.11 -34.08 8.54
C ALA A 396 13.50 -33.41 8.60
N ALA A 397 13.71 -32.30 7.89
CA ALA A 397 14.97 -31.55 7.93
C ALA A 397 15.20 -30.90 9.31
N VAL A 398 14.13 -30.44 9.98
CA VAL A 398 14.20 -29.91 11.35
C VAL A 398 14.59 -30.99 12.35
N GLU A 399 14.03 -32.19 12.23
CA GLU A 399 14.40 -33.33 13.09
C GLU A 399 15.88 -33.71 12.94
N GLU A 400 16.40 -33.74 11.71
CA GLU A 400 17.82 -33.96 11.43
C GLU A 400 18.69 -32.86 12.08
N LEU A 401 18.31 -31.60 11.91
CA LEU A 401 19.02 -30.47 12.52
C LEU A 401 19.01 -30.52 14.05
N GLN A 402 17.90 -30.94 14.65
CA GLN A 402 17.82 -31.13 16.11
C GLN A 402 18.71 -32.27 16.59
N ALA A 403 18.81 -33.37 15.84
CA ALA A 403 19.72 -34.48 16.15
C ALA A 403 21.19 -34.02 16.09
N ASP A 404 21.55 -33.27 15.04
CA ASP A 404 22.88 -32.66 14.91
C ASP A 404 23.20 -31.71 16.06
N LEU A 405 22.25 -30.84 16.43
CA LEU A 405 22.39 -29.90 17.53
C LEU A 405 22.59 -30.60 18.89
N ARG A 406 21.88 -31.73 19.13
CA ARG A 406 22.05 -32.54 20.35
C ARG A 406 23.40 -33.24 20.41
N SER A 407 23.98 -33.62 19.28
CA SER A 407 25.30 -34.28 19.19
C SER A 407 26.48 -33.30 19.36
N LEU A 408 26.22 -32.00 19.24
CA LEU A 408 27.23 -30.95 19.15
C LEU A 408 28.04 -30.73 20.43
N PRO A 409 27.45 -30.70 21.66
CA PRO A 409 28.20 -30.56 22.91
C PRO A 409 29.21 -31.69 23.12
N SER A 410 28.81 -32.93 22.83
CA SER A 410 29.66 -34.12 22.96
C SER A 410 30.88 -34.06 22.03
N ARG A 411 30.70 -33.49 20.83
CA ARG A 411 31.76 -33.33 19.84
C ARG A 411 32.69 -32.15 20.10
N LEU A 412 32.16 -31.04 20.64
CA LEU A 412 32.97 -29.90 21.08
C LEU A 412 33.88 -30.28 22.25
N LEU A 413 33.37 -31.03 23.23
CA LEU A 413 34.18 -31.55 24.34
C LEU A 413 35.29 -32.49 23.88
N LEU A 414 35.03 -33.30 22.83
CA LEU A 414 36.04 -34.19 22.23
C LEU A 414 37.11 -33.42 21.45
N ALA A 415 36.74 -32.31 20.80
CA ALA A 415 37.65 -31.46 20.03
C ALA A 415 38.56 -30.61 20.94
N ASP A 416 38.01 -30.03 22.03
CA ASP A 416 38.80 -29.25 23.00
C ASP A 416 39.84 -30.11 23.75
N ALA A 417 39.58 -31.41 23.93
CA ALA A 417 40.57 -32.34 24.50
C ALA A 417 41.84 -32.51 23.63
N THR A 418 41.81 -32.08 22.36
CA THR A 418 42.94 -32.18 21.42
C THR A 418 43.67 -30.86 21.16
N THR A 419 43.19 -29.72 21.66
CA THR A 419 43.78 -28.40 21.38
C THR A 419 43.97 -27.55 22.64
N THR A 420 45.23 -27.24 22.97
CA THR A 420 45.65 -26.38 24.09
C THR A 420 45.45 -24.88 23.79
N ALA A 421 44.21 -24.39 23.68
CA ALA A 421 43.92 -22.96 23.49
C ALA A 421 42.82 -22.45 24.45
N GLU A 422 42.93 -21.18 24.86
CA GLU A 422 42.15 -20.57 25.96
C GLU A 422 40.60 -20.64 25.82
N PRO A 423 39.87 -20.77 26.94
CA PRO A 423 38.46 -21.19 26.97
C PRO A 423 37.37 -20.11 26.77
N ALA A 424 37.70 -18.81 26.66
CA ALA A 424 36.67 -17.75 26.74
C ALA A 424 35.99 -17.36 25.42
N ALA A 425 36.72 -17.36 24.29
CA ALA A 425 36.18 -17.06 22.95
C ALA A 425 35.23 -18.14 22.34
N PRO A 426 35.41 -19.46 22.56
CA PRO A 426 34.57 -20.48 21.91
C PRO A 426 33.13 -20.52 22.44
N MET A 427 32.90 -20.10 23.69
CA MET A 427 31.59 -20.19 24.35
C MET A 427 30.55 -19.18 23.79
N VAL A 428 30.98 -17.95 23.45
CA VAL A 428 30.09 -16.93 22.85
C VAL A 428 29.68 -17.33 21.42
N GLY A 429 30.63 -17.84 20.63
CA GLY A 429 30.36 -18.32 19.27
C GLY A 429 29.43 -19.54 19.24
N ALA A 430 29.59 -20.48 20.18
CA ALA A 430 28.70 -21.63 20.33
C ALA A 430 27.28 -21.23 20.76
N ALA A 431 27.16 -20.27 21.69
CA ALA A 431 25.85 -19.75 22.12
C ALA A 431 25.10 -19.04 20.98
N GLN A 432 25.80 -18.28 20.13
CA GLN A 432 25.22 -17.64 18.95
C GLN A 432 24.75 -18.65 17.90
N LEU A 433 25.56 -19.68 17.62
CA LEU A 433 25.20 -20.76 16.70
C LEU A 433 23.97 -21.51 17.21
N PHE A 434 23.89 -21.80 18.51
CA PHE A 434 22.72 -22.41 19.14
C PHE A 434 21.47 -21.52 19.01
N THR A 435 21.62 -20.23 19.27
CA THR A 435 20.51 -19.25 19.15
C THR A 435 19.97 -19.18 17.73
N ILE A 436 20.84 -19.10 16.73
CA ILE A 436 20.47 -19.06 15.31
C ILE A 436 19.77 -20.34 14.89
N THR A 437 20.28 -21.49 15.33
CA THR A 437 19.70 -22.80 15.03
C THR A 437 18.31 -22.94 15.67
N SER A 438 18.17 -22.53 16.93
CA SER A 438 16.89 -22.53 17.65
C SER A 438 15.86 -21.59 17.00
N LEU A 439 16.27 -20.38 16.60
CA LEU A 439 15.41 -19.46 15.87
C LEU A 439 14.98 -20.01 14.51
N LEU A 440 15.84 -20.74 13.81
CA LEU A 440 15.49 -21.39 12.54
C LEU A 440 14.46 -22.52 12.73
N ILE A 441 14.59 -23.31 13.81
CA ILE A 441 13.59 -24.31 14.20
C ILE A 441 12.25 -23.62 14.52
N GLU A 442 12.28 -22.53 15.28
CA GLU A 442 11.09 -21.74 15.60
C GLU A 442 10.44 -21.15 14.33
N VAL A 443 11.23 -20.63 13.38
CA VAL A 443 10.72 -20.17 12.08
C VAL A 443 9.99 -21.29 11.35
N SER A 444 10.54 -22.51 11.36
CA SER A 444 9.93 -23.69 10.71
C SER A 444 8.55 -24.00 11.31
N LEU A 445 8.43 -23.98 12.65
CA LEU A 445 7.16 -24.14 13.36
C LEU A 445 6.14 -23.05 12.98
N ARG A 446 6.59 -21.80 12.80
CA ARG A 446 5.68 -20.72 12.39
C ARG A 446 5.23 -20.84 10.93
N ILE A 447 6.03 -21.46 10.06
CA ILE A 447 5.65 -21.73 8.67
C ILE A 447 4.57 -22.79 8.58
N GLU A 448 4.61 -23.81 9.45
CA GLU A 448 3.51 -24.79 9.59
C GLU A 448 2.18 -24.08 9.90
N GLY A 449 2.18 -23.13 10.85
CA GLY A 449 0.99 -22.31 11.12
C GLY A 449 0.55 -21.41 9.96
N VAL A 450 1.45 -21.07 9.02
CA VAL A 450 1.09 -20.39 7.76
C VAL A 450 0.41 -21.37 6.81
N ALA A 451 0.93 -22.59 6.68
CA ALA A 451 0.32 -23.65 5.87
C ALA A 451 -1.09 -23.98 6.36
N ASP A 452 -1.28 -24.18 7.68
CA ASP A 452 -2.60 -24.43 8.29
C ASP A 452 -3.61 -23.30 7.97
N ALA A 453 -3.16 -22.04 8.03
CA ALA A 453 -4.00 -20.90 7.71
C ALA A 453 -4.37 -20.84 6.22
N VAL A 454 -3.46 -21.27 5.34
CA VAL A 454 -3.70 -21.41 3.90
C VAL A 454 -4.67 -22.54 3.62
N ASP A 455 -4.56 -23.68 4.30
CA ASP A 455 -5.49 -24.79 4.15
C ASP A 455 -6.89 -24.41 4.65
N MET A 456 -7.00 -23.67 5.76
CA MET A 456 -8.27 -23.13 6.21
C MET A 456 -8.87 -22.14 5.19
N LEU A 457 -8.04 -21.31 4.56
CA LEU A 457 -8.49 -20.43 3.48
C LEU A 457 -8.97 -21.26 2.27
N ALA A 458 -8.19 -22.25 1.84
CA ALA A 458 -8.49 -23.11 0.69
C ALA A 458 -9.80 -23.87 0.88
N ASN A 459 -10.00 -24.47 2.05
CA ASN A 459 -11.21 -25.18 2.42
C ASN A 459 -12.45 -24.28 2.43
N LEU A 460 -12.35 -23.06 2.98
CA LEU A 460 -13.48 -22.13 3.02
C LEU A 460 -13.74 -21.43 1.68
N ALA A 461 -12.73 -21.31 0.84
CA ALA A 461 -12.83 -20.72 -0.48
C ALA A 461 -13.15 -21.75 -1.59
N ASN A 462 -13.25 -23.04 -1.24
CA ASN A 462 -13.43 -24.16 -2.17
C ASN A 462 -12.40 -24.13 -3.30
N PHE A 463 -11.11 -24.10 -2.95
CA PHE A 463 -10.03 -24.21 -3.94
C PHE A 463 -10.18 -25.51 -4.73
N GLU A 464 -9.94 -25.45 -6.03
CA GLU A 464 -10.01 -26.62 -6.91
C GLU A 464 -8.84 -27.56 -6.61
N SER A 465 -9.04 -28.88 -6.71
CA SER A 465 -7.93 -29.80 -6.56
C SER A 465 -7.07 -29.76 -7.82
N ALA A 466 -5.75 -29.64 -7.67
CA ALA A 466 -4.83 -29.61 -8.82
C ALA A 466 -4.89 -30.91 -9.66
N ASP A 467 -5.42 -32.00 -9.09
CA ASP A 467 -5.57 -33.30 -9.75
C ASP A 467 -6.77 -33.32 -10.72
N ASP A 468 -7.77 -32.44 -10.56
CA ASP A 468 -8.98 -32.38 -11.42
C ASP A 468 -8.73 -31.74 -12.80
N GLU A 469 -7.64 -30.97 -12.99
CA GLU A 469 -7.33 -30.35 -14.29
C GLU A 469 -6.83 -31.35 -15.34
N ASN A 470 -6.32 -32.52 -14.92
CA ASN A 470 -5.83 -33.57 -15.82
C ASN A 470 -6.93 -34.51 -16.35
N GLU A 471 -8.19 -34.37 -15.91
CA GLU A 471 -9.32 -35.24 -16.31
C GLU A 471 -10.37 -34.55 -17.20
N LYS A 472 -10.03 -33.49 -17.95
CA LYS A 472 -10.92 -33.02 -19.03
C LYS A 472 -10.64 -33.78 -20.33
N PRO A 473 -11.52 -34.70 -20.79
CA PRO A 473 -11.31 -35.37 -22.06
C PRO A 473 -11.53 -34.39 -23.20
N ALA A 474 -10.55 -34.32 -24.10
CA ALA A 474 -10.66 -33.69 -25.41
C ALA A 474 -11.85 -34.32 -26.17
N LYS A 475 -13.00 -33.62 -26.20
CA LYS A 475 -14.08 -33.97 -27.12
C LYS A 475 -13.66 -33.56 -28.54
N ASN A 476 -13.06 -34.50 -29.23
CA ASN A 476 -13.01 -34.55 -30.69
C ASN A 476 -14.44 -34.54 -31.23
N VAL A 477 -14.80 -33.50 -31.99
CA VAL A 477 -15.92 -33.57 -32.95
C VAL A 477 -15.29 -33.52 -34.34
N ILE A 478 -14.92 -34.70 -34.84
CA ILE A 478 -14.89 -34.99 -36.27
C ILE A 478 -15.69 -36.27 -36.45
N LYS A 479 -16.89 -36.14 -37.03
CA LYS A 479 -17.49 -37.07 -37.99
C LYS A 479 -18.82 -36.48 -38.49
N GLU A 480 -18.72 -35.60 -39.48
CA GLU A 480 -19.71 -35.56 -40.56
C GLU A 480 -19.24 -36.59 -41.60
N SER A 481 -20.01 -37.66 -41.76
CA SER A 481 -20.16 -38.44 -43.00
C SER A 481 -20.80 -39.77 -42.62
N GLU A 482 -22.11 -39.86 -42.80
CA GLU A 482 -22.79 -41.05 -43.35
C GLU A 482 -24.30 -40.77 -43.40
N GLY A 483 -24.71 -40.00 -44.40
CA GLY A 483 -26.07 -40.04 -44.91
C GLY A 483 -26.08 -40.96 -46.13
N ASN A 484 -26.53 -42.20 -45.98
CA ASN A 484 -27.15 -42.92 -47.10
C ASN A 484 -28.03 -44.08 -46.64
N GLY A 485 -29.31 -44.02 -47.03
CA GLY A 485 -30.15 -45.16 -47.36
C GLY A 485 -30.64 -46.06 -46.23
N THR A 486 -31.91 -45.90 -45.84
CA THR A 486 -32.92 -46.93 -46.17
C THR A 486 -34.35 -46.48 -45.89
N MET A 487 -35.12 -46.62 -46.96
CA MET A 487 -36.54 -46.44 -47.16
C MET A 487 -37.35 -47.56 -46.46
N LYS A 488 -38.48 -47.22 -45.82
CA LYS A 488 -39.69 -48.05 -45.56
C LYS A 488 -40.79 -47.13 -45.01
N THR A 489 -41.65 -46.51 -45.83
CA THR A 489 -43.02 -46.93 -46.23
C THR A 489 -43.97 -47.47 -45.15
N LEU A 490 -45.16 -46.84 -45.12
CA LEU A 490 -46.47 -47.20 -44.51
C LEU A 490 -46.59 -46.91 -42.99
N GLU A 491 -47.66 -46.30 -42.47
CA GLU A 491 -49.08 -46.37 -42.85
C GLU A 491 -49.90 -45.17 -42.34
N GLN A 492 -51.05 -44.95 -42.97
CA GLN A 492 -52.02 -43.86 -42.79
C GLN A 492 -52.90 -44.03 -41.54
N ALA A 493 -53.22 -42.90 -40.87
CA ALA A 493 -54.58 -42.50 -40.45
C ALA A 493 -54.55 -41.03 -39.99
#